data_AF-A0A830F3T2-F1
#
_entry.id   AF-A0A830F3T2-F1
#
_cell.length_a   1.000
_cell.length_b   1.000
_cell.length_c   1.000
_cell.angle_alpha   90.00
_cell.angle_beta   90.00
_cell.angle_gamma   90.00
#
_symmetry.space_group_name_H-M   'P 1'
#
loop_
_entity.id
_entity.type
_entity.pdbx_description
1 polymer ?
#
loop_
_entity_poly.entity_id
_entity_poly.type
_entity_poly.pdbx_seq_one_letter_code
_entity_poly.pdbx_strand_id
1 'polypeptide(L)'
;MPPESTLDSADLDWLTLDDGESVVWAGNPHESSMLPSVLMGLPLCLVLVGFAVIAEAYLSRENTQFVVTTDALYKKTGIFSRDVQRIDFEKVQNTSYSQGFFGTRFGYGDVDVSTAGGSGVEMRFGSVPDPKGVQELVNKRVKAGRPSDTETGESKGDVLDDILTELRAIRHAVEADANADDVGDIDSGDVDADDTEDAAGRGSAVTRRVSDDTFSDGR
;
A
#
# COMPACT_ATOMS: atom_id res chain seq x y z
N MET A 1 42.21 -50.68 -26.79
CA MET A 1 43.43 -50.26 -27.49
C MET A 1 43.51 -48.75 -27.31
N PRO A 2 44.38 -48.23 -26.44
CA PRO A 2 44.54 -46.77 -26.33
C PRO A 2 45.15 -46.24 -27.64
N PRO A 3 44.85 -44.99 -28.04
CA PRO A 3 45.49 -44.37 -29.19
C PRO A 3 46.98 -44.18 -28.88
N GLU A 4 47.84 -44.70 -29.73
CA GLU A 4 49.28 -44.49 -29.64
C GLU A 4 49.56 -43.05 -30.11
N SER A 5 49.54 -42.11 -29.17
CA SER A 5 49.93 -40.72 -29.39
C SER A 5 51.41 -40.70 -29.76
N THR A 6 51.68 -40.82 -31.07
CA THR A 6 53.01 -40.66 -31.65
C THR A 6 53.32 -39.18 -31.61
N LEU A 7 54.11 -38.75 -30.62
CA LEU A 7 54.64 -37.39 -30.58
C LEU A 7 55.50 -37.20 -31.83
N ASP A 8 55.14 -36.23 -32.67
CA ASP A 8 55.90 -35.93 -33.89
C ASP A 8 57.17 -35.17 -33.51
N SER A 9 58.22 -35.25 -34.34
CA SER A 9 59.51 -34.59 -34.05
C SER A 9 59.35 -33.07 -33.87
N ALA A 10 58.31 -32.49 -34.47
CA ALA A 10 57.93 -31.08 -34.32
C ALA A 10 57.46 -30.70 -32.89
N ASP A 11 56.89 -31.63 -32.11
CA ASP A 11 56.49 -31.36 -30.72
C ASP A 11 57.69 -31.30 -29.75
N LEU A 12 58.85 -31.79 -30.20
CA LEU A 12 60.10 -31.80 -29.46
C LEU A 12 61.11 -30.77 -29.97
N ASP A 13 60.68 -29.74 -30.70
CA ASP A 13 61.55 -28.65 -31.20
C ASP A 13 62.29 -27.87 -30.08
N TRP A 14 61.87 -28.02 -28.83
CA TRP A 14 62.52 -27.46 -27.65
C TRP A 14 63.64 -28.35 -27.08
N LEU A 15 63.80 -29.59 -27.56
CA LEU A 15 64.78 -30.57 -27.09
C LEU A 15 65.89 -30.76 -28.14
N THR A 16 67.10 -30.33 -27.81
CA THR A 16 68.30 -30.59 -28.63
C THR A 16 69.02 -31.83 -28.12
N LEU A 17 69.25 -32.83 -28.99
CA LEU A 17 69.98 -34.05 -28.66
C LEU A 17 71.44 -33.94 -29.15
N ASP A 18 72.39 -34.35 -28.32
CA ASP A 18 73.81 -34.45 -28.70
C ASP A 18 74.11 -35.70 -29.55
N ASP A 19 75.27 -35.73 -30.21
CA ASP A 19 75.69 -36.86 -31.04
C ASP A 19 75.76 -38.17 -30.22
N GLY A 20 74.84 -39.09 -30.53
CA GLY A 20 74.70 -40.39 -29.86
C GLY A 20 73.64 -40.43 -28.75
N GLU A 21 72.96 -39.33 -28.47
CA GLU A 21 71.85 -39.26 -27.51
C GLU A 21 70.51 -39.60 -28.17
N SER A 22 69.68 -40.41 -27.52
CA SER A 22 68.34 -40.76 -28.01
C SER A 22 67.30 -40.75 -26.90
N VAL A 23 66.09 -40.30 -27.23
CA VAL A 23 64.96 -40.25 -26.30
C VAL A 23 64.42 -41.66 -26.07
N VAL A 24 64.59 -42.17 -24.86
CA VAL A 24 64.17 -43.53 -24.48
C VAL A 24 62.68 -43.58 -24.14
N TRP A 25 62.09 -42.45 -23.70
CA TRP A 25 60.66 -42.34 -23.39
C TRP A 25 60.17 -40.88 -23.45
N ALA A 26 59.02 -40.67 -24.07
CA ALA A 26 58.28 -39.41 -24.04
C ALA A 26 56.78 -39.73 -23.89
N GLY A 27 56.10 -39.02 -22.99
CA GLY A 27 54.68 -39.21 -22.75
C GLY A 27 54.08 -38.05 -21.99
N ASN A 28 52.83 -37.72 -22.30
CA ASN A 28 52.07 -36.73 -21.56
C ASN A 28 51.46 -37.34 -20.29
N PRO A 29 51.22 -36.55 -19.24
CA PRO A 29 50.41 -36.99 -18.11
C PRO A 29 49.08 -37.54 -18.64
N HIS A 30 48.74 -38.77 -18.25
CA HIS A 30 47.52 -39.40 -18.70
C HIS A 30 46.31 -38.56 -18.28
N GLU A 31 45.33 -38.31 -19.15
CA GLU A 31 44.15 -37.47 -18.85
C GLU A 31 43.41 -37.93 -17.59
N SER A 32 43.46 -39.24 -17.33
CA SER A 32 42.96 -39.89 -16.11
C SER A 32 43.60 -39.39 -14.81
N SER A 33 44.74 -38.69 -14.86
CA SER A 33 45.39 -38.06 -13.71
C SER A 33 44.59 -36.87 -13.16
N MET A 34 43.61 -36.34 -13.90
CA MET A 34 42.68 -35.30 -13.40
C MET A 34 41.45 -35.88 -12.70
N LEU A 35 41.15 -37.17 -12.88
CA LEU A 35 40.01 -37.83 -12.25
C LEU A 35 39.96 -37.69 -10.72
N PRO A 36 41.04 -37.91 -9.95
CA PRO A 36 40.97 -37.77 -8.50
C PRO A 36 40.66 -36.33 -8.08
N SER A 37 41.21 -35.34 -8.80
CA SER A 37 40.96 -33.92 -8.53
C SER A 37 39.52 -33.54 -8.81
N VAL A 38 38.92 -34.02 -9.91
CA VAL A 38 37.52 -33.75 -10.24
C VAL A 38 36.59 -34.46 -9.26
N LEU A 39 36.88 -35.72 -8.93
CA LEU A 39 36.08 -36.55 -8.02
C LEU A 39 36.00 -35.94 -6.61
N MET A 40 37.07 -35.31 -6.15
CA MET A 40 37.09 -34.66 -4.83
C MET A 40 36.72 -33.17 -4.87
N GLY A 41 37.10 -32.46 -5.94
CA GLY A 41 36.86 -31.02 -6.09
C GLY A 41 35.39 -30.69 -6.34
N LEU A 42 34.69 -31.50 -7.12
CA LEU A 42 33.27 -31.27 -7.42
C LEU A 42 32.37 -31.31 -6.17
N PRO A 43 32.40 -32.36 -5.32
CA PRO A 43 31.59 -32.37 -4.11
C PRO A 43 32.00 -31.27 -3.14
N LEU A 44 33.29 -30.97 -3.02
CA LEU A 44 33.76 -29.87 -2.18
C LEU A 44 33.21 -28.52 -2.65
N CYS A 45 33.20 -28.27 -3.96
CA CYS A 45 32.62 -27.07 -4.56
C CYS A 45 31.12 -26.97 -4.24
N LEU A 46 30.36 -28.06 -4.40
CA LEU A 46 28.94 -28.10 -4.06
C LEU A 46 28.69 -27.80 -2.58
N VAL A 47 29.51 -28.35 -1.68
CA VAL A 47 29.42 -28.09 -0.23
C VAL A 47 29.69 -26.62 0.08
N LEU A 48 30.72 -26.02 -0.53
CA LEU A 48 31.05 -24.61 -0.32
C LEU A 48 29.94 -23.68 -0.81
N VAL A 49 29.36 -23.97 -1.99
CA VAL A 49 28.21 -23.21 -2.52
C VAL A 49 27.00 -23.37 -1.61
N GLY A 50 26.70 -24.59 -1.16
CA GLY A 50 25.61 -24.83 -0.21
C GLY A 50 25.80 -24.07 1.11
N PHE A 51 27.01 -24.07 1.65
CA PHE A 51 27.34 -23.31 2.85
C PHE A 51 27.18 -21.80 2.64
N ALA A 52 27.62 -21.27 1.49
CA ALA A 52 27.47 -19.86 1.16
C ALA A 52 25.99 -19.43 1.12
N VAL A 53 25.12 -20.23 0.50
CA VAL A 53 23.67 -19.98 0.44
C VAL A 53 23.05 -20.00 1.85
N ILE A 54 23.42 -20.98 2.68
CA ILE A 54 22.94 -21.06 4.06
C ILE A 54 23.42 -19.87 4.88
N ALA A 55 24.68 -19.50 4.75
CA ALA A 55 25.27 -18.36 5.45
C ALA A 55 24.57 -17.05 5.05
N GLU A 56 24.32 -16.83 3.76
CA GLU A 56 23.56 -15.66 3.27
C GLU A 56 22.15 -15.61 3.86
N ALA A 57 21.43 -16.74 3.87
CA ALA A 57 20.10 -16.84 4.46
C ALA A 57 20.13 -16.57 5.99
N TYR A 58 21.16 -17.03 6.68
CA TYR A 58 21.36 -16.80 8.10
C TYR A 58 21.66 -15.31 8.41
N LEU A 59 22.64 -14.75 7.69
CA LEU A 59 23.06 -13.36 7.84
C LEU A 59 21.91 -12.38 7.54
N SER A 60 21.15 -12.61 6.47
CA SER A 60 19.99 -11.77 6.13
C SER A 60 18.90 -11.79 7.21
N ARG A 61 18.67 -12.95 7.84
CA ARG A 61 17.72 -13.09 8.96
C ARG A 61 18.15 -12.29 10.19
N GLU A 62 19.40 -12.42 10.63
CA GLU A 62 19.88 -11.72 11.83
C GLU A 62 20.02 -10.21 11.63
N ASN A 63 20.29 -9.77 10.40
CA ASN A 63 20.48 -8.36 10.08
C ASN A 63 19.19 -7.64 9.68
N THR A 64 18.04 -8.24 9.94
CA THR A 64 16.73 -7.61 9.69
C THR A 64 16.00 -7.37 11.01
N GLN A 65 15.64 -6.11 11.26
CA GLN A 65 14.87 -5.70 12.43
C GLN A 65 13.56 -5.05 11.99
N PHE A 66 12.45 -5.50 12.59
CA PHE A 66 11.12 -4.94 12.39
C PHE A 66 10.67 -4.26 13.66
N VAL A 67 10.24 -3.00 13.55
CA VAL A 67 9.72 -2.24 14.69
C VAL A 67 8.37 -1.65 14.31
N VAL A 68 7.34 -2.03 15.08
CA VAL A 68 6.00 -1.46 14.97
C VAL A 68 5.86 -0.43 16.08
N THR A 69 5.72 0.83 15.71
CA THR A 69 5.53 1.91 16.68
C THR A 69 4.07 2.33 16.74
N THR A 70 3.85 3.44 17.44
CA THR A 70 2.57 4.12 17.54
C THR A 70 2.17 4.81 16.23
N ASP A 71 3.14 5.31 15.47
CA ASP A 71 2.83 6.21 14.34
C ASP A 71 3.22 5.60 12.99
N ALA A 72 4.20 4.69 13.00
CA ALA A 72 4.75 4.10 11.79
C ALA A 72 5.30 2.68 11.98
N LEU A 73 5.44 2.00 10.85
CA LEU A 73 6.15 0.74 10.65
C LEU A 73 7.56 1.03 10.18
N TYR A 74 8.54 0.36 10.80
CA TYR A 74 9.94 0.46 10.44
C TYR A 74 10.49 -0.91 10.09
N LYS A 75 11.23 -0.95 8.98
CA LYS A 75 12.05 -2.09 8.57
C LYS A 75 13.48 -1.62 8.40
N LYS A 76 14.40 -2.28 9.09
CA LYS A 76 15.82 -2.06 8.92
C LYS A 76 16.47 -3.35 8.44
N THR A 77 17.18 -3.29 7.32
CA THR A 77 17.82 -4.47 6.71
C THR A 77 19.24 -4.15 6.29
N GLY A 78 20.18 -5.08 6.53
CA GLY A 78 21.44 -5.13 5.81
C GLY A 78 22.67 -5.38 6.68
N ILE A 79 23.64 -6.10 6.10
CA ILE A 79 24.84 -6.62 6.76
C ILE A 79 26.02 -5.62 6.63
N PHE A 80 26.18 -5.03 5.44
CA PHE A 80 27.25 -4.07 5.14
C PHE A 80 26.72 -2.63 5.07
N SER A 81 25.63 -2.44 4.33
CA SER A 81 24.89 -1.18 4.23
C SER A 81 23.52 -1.37 4.87
N ARG A 82 23.09 -0.41 5.68
CA ARG A 82 21.80 -0.46 6.38
C ARG A 82 20.78 0.33 5.59
N ASP A 83 19.78 -0.36 5.07
CA ASP A 83 18.57 0.23 4.51
C ASP A 83 17.53 0.39 5.62
N VAL A 84 16.89 1.56 5.71
CA VAL A 84 15.85 1.85 6.70
C VAL A 84 14.63 2.38 5.96
N GLN A 85 13.56 1.60 5.98
CA GLN A 85 12.29 1.95 5.39
C GLN A 85 11.28 2.27 6.49
N ARG A 86 10.57 3.40 6.34
CA ARG A 86 9.52 3.86 7.26
C ARG A 86 8.22 4.05 6.49
N ILE A 87 7.13 3.50 7.01
CA ILE A 87 5.77 3.67 6.48
C ILE A 87 4.85 4.13 7.60
N ASP A 88 4.28 5.32 7.48
CA ASP A 88 3.30 5.84 8.43
C ASP A 88 1.95 5.11 8.27
N PHE A 89 1.22 4.91 9.37
CA PHE A 89 -0.03 4.12 9.36
C PHE A 89 -1.12 4.70 8.45
N GLU A 90 -1.12 6.01 8.24
CA GLU A 90 -2.07 6.70 7.35
C GLU A 90 -1.91 6.26 5.90
N LYS A 91 -0.67 5.94 5.48
CA LYS A 91 -0.39 5.47 4.12
C LYS A 91 -0.73 4.00 3.95
N VAL A 92 -0.87 3.22 5.04
CA VAL A 92 -1.16 1.79 4.95
C VAL A 92 -2.60 1.57 4.49
N GLN A 93 -2.75 0.83 3.41
CA GLN A 93 -4.07 0.47 2.87
C GLN A 93 -4.49 -0.93 3.28
N ASN A 94 -3.64 -1.92 2.97
CA ASN A 94 -3.95 -3.32 3.17
C ASN A 94 -2.76 -4.03 3.81
N THR A 95 -3.09 -5.02 4.64
CA THR A 95 -2.10 -5.90 5.26
C THR A 95 -2.55 -7.35 5.09
N SER A 96 -1.74 -8.16 4.41
CA SER A 96 -1.96 -9.59 4.24
C SER A 96 -0.85 -10.39 4.90
N TYR A 97 -1.17 -11.59 5.37
CA TYR A 97 -0.16 -12.52 5.86
C TYR A 97 -0.13 -13.78 4.98
N SER A 98 1.05 -14.39 4.87
CA SER A 98 1.23 -15.67 4.20
C SER A 98 2.13 -16.59 5.03
N GLN A 99 1.81 -17.89 5.02
CA GLN A 99 2.57 -18.92 5.72
C GLN A 99 2.74 -20.11 4.80
N GLY A 100 3.99 -20.49 4.53
CA GLY A 100 4.30 -21.74 3.84
C GLY A 100 4.13 -22.96 4.75
N PHE A 101 4.26 -24.16 4.18
CA PHE A 101 4.13 -25.43 4.90
C PHE A 101 4.99 -25.49 6.19
N PHE A 102 6.26 -25.12 6.09
CA PHE A 102 7.16 -25.07 7.24
C PHE A 102 6.81 -23.91 8.19
N GLY A 103 6.36 -22.77 7.67
CA GLY A 103 5.90 -21.64 8.47
C GLY A 103 4.75 -22.02 9.41
N THR A 104 3.78 -22.80 8.92
CA THR A 104 2.70 -23.35 9.75
C THR A 104 3.20 -24.30 10.82
N ARG A 105 4.18 -25.16 10.49
CA ARG A 105 4.74 -26.14 11.44
C ARG A 105 5.54 -25.49 12.57
N PHE A 106 6.26 -24.40 12.27
CA PHE A 106 7.21 -23.74 13.16
C PHE A 106 6.74 -22.36 13.65
N GLY A 107 5.53 -21.92 13.28
CA GLY A 107 4.90 -20.69 13.79
C GLY A 107 5.45 -19.39 13.21
N TYR A 108 6.04 -19.40 12.01
CA TYR A 108 6.54 -18.20 11.34
C TYR A 108 5.86 -17.96 9.99
N GLY A 109 5.93 -16.73 9.51
CA GLY A 109 5.48 -16.38 8.16
C GLY A 109 5.84 -14.97 7.78
N ASP A 110 5.16 -14.47 6.75
CA ASP A 110 5.39 -13.16 6.19
C ASP A 110 4.15 -12.29 6.34
N VAL A 111 4.36 -11.01 6.62
CA VAL A 111 3.32 -9.98 6.64
C VAL A 111 3.68 -8.94 5.59
N ASP A 112 2.82 -8.81 4.60
CA ASP A 112 2.95 -7.89 3.48
C ASP A 112 2.08 -6.66 3.72
N VAL A 113 2.68 -5.48 3.63
CA VAL A 113 2.05 -4.18 3.85
C VAL A 113 2.08 -3.37 2.55
N SER A 114 0.91 -2.90 2.13
CA SER A 114 0.73 -2.07 0.95
C SER A 114 0.33 -0.65 1.32
N THR A 115 0.89 0.33 0.60
CA THR A 115 0.63 1.75 0.85
C THR A 115 -0.12 2.45 -0.28
N ALA A 116 -0.77 3.55 0.05
CA ALA A 116 -1.39 4.44 -0.92
C ALA A 116 -0.35 5.05 -1.85
N GLY A 117 -0.51 4.79 -3.15
CA GLY A 117 0.41 5.24 -4.20
C GLY A 117 1.52 4.26 -4.56
N GLY A 118 1.64 3.12 -3.87
CA GLY A 118 2.55 2.03 -4.24
C GLY A 118 1.91 1.05 -5.23
N SER A 119 2.69 0.44 -6.11
CA SER A 119 2.21 -0.53 -7.11
C SER A 119 2.13 -1.98 -6.60
N GLY A 120 2.10 -2.19 -5.27
CA GLY A 120 2.10 -3.54 -4.68
C GLY A 120 2.45 -3.60 -3.20
N VAL A 121 3.28 -4.57 -2.82
CA VAL A 121 3.81 -4.72 -1.45
C VAL A 121 4.95 -3.73 -1.27
N GLU A 122 4.74 -2.71 -0.44
CA GLU A 122 5.73 -1.66 -0.19
C GLU A 122 6.71 -2.10 0.90
N MET A 123 6.23 -2.86 1.89
CA MET A 123 7.06 -3.38 2.98
C MET A 123 6.62 -4.80 3.35
N ARG A 124 7.60 -5.70 3.46
CA ARG A 124 7.40 -7.08 3.93
C ARG A 124 8.16 -7.32 5.22
N PHE A 125 7.44 -7.76 6.24
CA PHE A 125 8.01 -8.34 7.45
C PHE A 125 8.11 -9.85 7.27
N GLY A 126 9.31 -10.35 6.99
CA GLY A 126 9.52 -11.76 6.68
C GLY A 126 10.03 -12.59 7.84
N SER A 127 9.66 -13.88 7.84
CA SER A 127 10.04 -14.84 8.90
C SER A 127 9.68 -14.38 10.32
N VAL A 128 8.54 -13.70 10.46
CA VAL A 128 8.04 -13.15 11.71
C VAL A 128 7.32 -14.24 12.49
N PRO A 129 7.54 -14.37 13.81
CA PRO A 129 6.76 -15.25 14.66
C PRO A 129 5.32 -14.75 14.76
N ASP A 130 4.34 -15.67 14.69
CA ASP A 130 2.91 -15.34 14.72
C ASP A 130 2.51 -14.21 13.74
N PRO A 131 2.59 -14.46 12.42
CA PRO A 131 2.32 -13.43 11.42
C PRO A 131 0.86 -12.93 11.46
N LYS A 132 -0.06 -13.77 11.96
CA LYS A 132 -1.46 -13.39 12.15
C LYS A 132 -1.59 -12.36 13.28
N GLY A 133 -1.00 -12.60 14.44
CA GLY A 133 -1.01 -11.64 15.54
C GLY A 133 -0.37 -10.29 15.17
N VAL A 134 0.71 -10.32 14.38
CA VAL A 134 1.33 -9.09 13.86
C VAL A 134 0.42 -8.35 12.89
N GLN A 135 -0.24 -9.06 11.97
CA GLN A 135 -1.21 -8.45 11.05
C GLN A 135 -2.39 -7.81 11.78
N GLU A 136 -2.92 -8.48 12.82
CA GLU A 136 -3.98 -7.94 13.67
C GLU A 136 -3.52 -6.69 14.43
N LEU A 137 -2.29 -6.69 14.95
CA LEU A 137 -1.70 -5.54 15.64
C LEU A 137 -1.55 -4.33 14.70
N VAL A 138 -1.05 -4.53 13.49
CA VAL A 138 -0.93 -3.49 12.46
C VAL A 138 -2.31 -2.94 12.10
N ASN A 139 -3.28 -3.82 11.82
CA ASN A 139 -4.65 -3.40 11.50
C ASN A 139 -5.31 -2.61 12.62
N LYS A 140 -5.09 -3.01 13.88
CA LYS A 140 -5.58 -2.27 15.05
C LYS A 140 -5.00 -0.86 15.10
N ARG A 141 -3.70 -0.71 14.81
CA ARG A 141 -3.02 0.60 14.86
C ARG A 141 -3.40 1.52 13.70
N VAL A 142 -3.60 0.95 12.50
CA VAL A 142 -4.15 1.65 11.34
C VAL A 142 -5.57 2.16 11.62
N LYS A 143 -6.43 1.35 12.25
CA LYS A 143 -7.79 1.77 12.63
C LYS A 143 -7.79 2.85 13.71
N ALA A 144 -6.89 2.79 14.68
CA ALA A 144 -6.79 3.78 15.75
C ALA A 144 -6.25 5.15 15.29
N GLY A 145 -5.48 5.18 14.20
CA GLY A 145 -4.96 6.42 13.61
C GLY A 145 -5.91 7.09 12.61
N ARG A 146 -6.88 6.34 12.08
CA ARG A 146 -8.01 6.94 11.37
C ARG A 146 -8.95 7.49 12.45
N PRO A 147 -9.23 8.79 12.50
CA PRO A 147 -10.28 9.28 13.37
C PRO A 147 -11.53 8.47 13.01
N SER A 148 -12.01 7.69 13.98
CA SER A 148 -13.29 7.06 13.85
C SER A 148 -14.27 8.18 13.53
N ASP A 149 -14.99 8.10 12.42
CA ASP A 149 -16.27 8.81 12.25
C ASP A 149 -17.29 8.21 13.22
N THR A 150 -16.93 8.17 14.49
CA THR A 150 -17.64 7.59 15.62
C THR A 150 -17.15 8.44 16.78
N GLU A 151 -18.03 9.35 17.21
CA GLU A 151 -17.84 10.35 18.28
C GLU A 151 -17.37 11.74 17.82
N THR A 152 -18.07 12.33 16.84
CA THR A 152 -18.63 13.69 17.07
C THR A 152 -20.12 13.48 17.34
N GLY A 153 -20.55 13.80 18.56
CA GLY A 153 -21.87 13.46 19.11
C GLY A 153 -23.01 14.31 18.55
N GLU A 154 -23.33 14.11 17.27
CA GLU A 154 -24.70 14.15 16.79
C GLU A 154 -24.94 12.77 16.21
N SER A 155 -25.56 11.90 17.01
CA SER A 155 -26.06 10.63 16.52
C SER A 155 -26.87 10.92 15.26
N LYS A 156 -26.79 10.07 14.25
CA LYS A 156 -27.67 10.18 13.08
C LYS A 156 -29.14 10.37 13.49
N GLY A 157 -29.53 9.85 14.66
CA GLY A 157 -30.80 10.11 15.33
C GLY A 157 -31.04 11.58 15.69
N ASP A 158 -30.05 12.28 16.26
CA ASP A 158 -30.16 13.70 16.65
C ASP A 158 -30.37 14.58 15.40
N VAL A 159 -29.62 14.33 14.32
CA VAL A 159 -29.81 15.03 13.04
C VAL A 159 -31.18 14.71 12.42
N LEU A 160 -31.64 13.46 12.53
CA LEU A 160 -32.97 13.06 12.06
C LEU A 160 -34.08 13.74 12.87
N ASP A 161 -33.90 13.91 14.18
CA ASP A 161 -34.86 14.55 15.08
C ASP A 161 -34.97 16.06 14.84
N ASP A 162 -33.84 16.72 14.57
CA ASP A 162 -33.80 18.14 14.17
C ASP A 162 -34.51 18.35 12.82
N ILE A 163 -34.20 17.52 11.82
CA ILE A 163 -34.86 17.58 10.50
C ILE A 163 -36.37 17.32 10.63
N LEU A 164 -36.78 16.35 11.47
CA LEU A 164 -38.19 16.05 11.71
C LEU A 164 -38.92 17.23 12.37
N THR A 165 -38.23 17.94 13.26
CA THR A 165 -38.75 19.12 13.96
C THR A 165 -38.93 20.29 13.00
N GLU A 166 -37.95 20.56 12.15
CA GLU A 166 -38.06 21.59 11.10
C GLU A 166 -39.21 21.30 10.13
N LEU A 167 -39.34 20.05 9.65
CA LEU A 167 -40.40 19.68 8.72
C LEU A 167 -41.80 19.80 9.34
N ARG A 168 -41.96 19.51 10.63
CA ARG A 168 -43.22 19.73 11.35
C ARG A 168 -43.56 21.21 11.49
N ALA A 169 -42.57 22.06 11.74
CA ALA A 169 -42.76 23.50 11.82
C ALA A 169 -43.22 24.08 10.46
N ILE A 170 -42.59 23.66 9.36
CA ILE A 170 -42.98 24.06 8.00
C ILE A 170 -44.41 23.61 7.70
N ARG A 171 -44.77 22.36 8.03
CA ARG A 171 -46.14 21.86 7.84
C ARG A 171 -47.17 22.70 8.61
N HIS A 172 -46.90 23.03 9.87
CA HIS A 172 -47.83 23.85 10.64
C HIS A 172 -47.99 25.26 10.09
N ALA A 173 -46.92 25.87 9.58
CA ALA A 173 -47.00 27.18 8.92
C ALA A 173 -47.84 27.12 7.64
N VAL A 174 -47.67 26.06 6.84
CA VAL A 174 -48.45 25.84 5.61
C VAL A 174 -49.92 25.54 5.91
N GLU A 175 -50.22 24.73 6.93
CA GLU A 175 -51.59 24.45 7.36
C GLU A 175 -52.28 25.69 7.96
N ALA A 176 -51.54 26.55 8.65
CA ALA A 176 -52.08 27.82 9.16
C ALA A 176 -52.42 28.79 8.02
N ASP A 177 -51.61 28.84 6.97
CA ASP A 177 -51.87 29.63 5.76
C ASP A 177 -53.09 29.08 5.00
N ALA A 178 -53.18 27.76 4.83
CA ALA A 178 -54.32 27.10 4.19
C ALA A 178 -55.65 27.25 4.94
N ASN A 179 -55.63 27.42 6.27
CA ASN A 179 -56.83 27.69 7.07
C ASN A 179 -57.15 29.19 7.15
N ALA A 180 -56.18 30.08 6.92
CA ALA A 180 -56.43 31.53 6.85
C ALA A 180 -57.19 31.92 5.57
N ASP A 181 -57.06 31.14 4.50
CA ASP A 181 -57.84 31.30 3.26
C ASP A 181 -59.29 30.76 3.36
N ASP A 182 -59.64 29.99 4.40
CA ASP A 182 -60.98 29.40 4.59
C ASP A 182 -61.90 30.19 5.56
N VAL A 183 -61.39 31.25 6.21
CA VAL A 183 -62.19 32.13 7.11
C VAL A 183 -62.46 33.49 6.44
N GLY A 184 -62.73 33.45 5.14
CA GLY A 184 -63.10 34.60 4.32
C GLY A 184 -64.57 34.61 3.88
N ASP A 185 -65.51 34.14 4.72
CA ASP A 185 -66.95 34.36 4.48
C ASP A 185 -67.71 34.48 5.82
N ILE A 186 -67.70 35.68 6.40
CA ILE A 186 -68.64 36.06 7.47
C ILE A 186 -69.27 37.40 7.11
N ASP A 187 -70.52 37.29 6.65
CA ASP A 187 -71.70 38.06 7.01
C ASP A 187 -71.59 39.61 6.96
N SER A 188 -72.15 40.16 5.88
CA SER A 188 -72.48 41.59 5.77
C SER A 188 -73.89 41.84 6.34
N GLY A 189 -73.94 42.34 7.58
CA GLY A 189 -75.11 43.00 8.15
C GLY A 189 -74.96 44.52 8.07
N ASP A 190 -75.95 45.18 7.45
CA ASP A 190 -76.15 46.63 7.35
C ASP A 190 -75.98 47.38 8.69
N VAL A 191 -75.38 48.59 8.66
CA VAL A 191 -75.92 49.85 9.24
C VAL A 191 -75.10 51.07 8.71
N ASP A 192 -75.83 51.93 7.98
CA ASP A 192 -75.83 53.40 7.85
C ASP A 192 -74.59 54.32 8.04
N ALA A 193 -74.49 55.22 7.05
CA ALA A 193 -74.28 56.68 7.13
C ALA A 193 -72.93 57.24 7.60
N ASP A 194 -72.20 57.94 6.71
CA ASP A 194 -72.41 59.36 6.36
C ASP A 194 -71.10 60.02 5.91
N ASP A 195 -71.28 60.96 4.98
CA ASP A 195 -70.51 62.17 4.74
C ASP A 195 -69.07 62.20 4.15
N THR A 196 -69.04 62.92 3.02
CA THR A 196 -68.07 63.93 2.56
C THR A 196 -66.82 63.52 1.77
N GLU A 197 -66.90 63.83 0.47
CA GLU A 197 -65.99 64.66 -0.32
C GLU A 197 -64.49 64.68 0.07
N ASP A 198 -63.61 64.24 -0.82
CA ASP A 198 -62.77 65.18 -1.58
C ASP A 198 -62.10 64.51 -2.78
N ALA A 199 -61.86 65.35 -3.78
CA ALA A 199 -61.39 65.00 -5.11
C ALA A 199 -59.87 64.84 -5.22
N ALA A 200 -59.49 64.29 -6.38
CA ALA A 200 -58.28 64.55 -7.15
C ALA A 200 -56.99 63.77 -6.82
N GLY A 201 -56.60 62.95 -7.81
CA GLY A 201 -55.29 63.16 -8.46
C GLY A 201 -54.35 61.96 -8.51
N ARG A 202 -54.27 61.34 -9.72
CA ARG A 202 -53.06 60.88 -10.45
C ARG A 202 -51.88 60.34 -9.59
N GLY A 203 -51.48 59.08 -9.67
CA GLY A 203 -51.04 58.38 -10.88
C GLY A 203 -49.51 58.53 -11.10
N SER A 204 -48.75 57.44 -10.89
CA SER A 204 -47.49 57.06 -11.59
C SER A 204 -46.87 55.84 -10.89
N ALA A 205 -46.89 54.66 -11.53
CA ALA A 205 -45.81 54.11 -12.37
C ALA A 205 -44.66 53.52 -11.54
N VAL A 206 -44.58 52.19 -11.40
CA VAL A 206 -43.82 51.29 -12.30
C VAL A 206 -42.42 51.83 -12.58
N THR A 207 -41.40 51.17 -12.04
CA THR A 207 -40.24 50.76 -12.85
C THR A 207 -39.68 49.42 -12.35
N ARG A 208 -39.81 48.44 -13.24
CA ARG A 208 -38.99 47.23 -13.36
C ARG A 208 -37.57 47.65 -13.76
N ARG A 209 -36.53 47.03 -13.20
CA ARG A 209 -35.30 46.75 -13.98
C ARG A 209 -34.51 45.57 -13.42
N VAL A 210 -34.43 44.56 -14.28
CA VAL A 210 -33.47 43.46 -14.34
C VAL A 210 -32.13 44.01 -14.87
N SER A 211 -31.01 43.49 -14.36
CA SER A 211 -29.72 43.23 -15.05
C SER A 211 -28.86 42.43 -14.05
N ASP A 212 -28.59 41.14 -14.25
CA ASP A 212 -27.57 40.53 -15.13
C ASP A 212 -26.15 41.02 -14.86
N ASP A 213 -25.28 40.09 -14.43
CA ASP A 213 -24.03 39.66 -15.11
C ASP A 213 -23.12 38.97 -14.06
N THR A 214 -22.84 37.66 -14.12
CA THR A 214 -21.81 36.95 -14.92
C THR A 214 -20.43 37.61 -14.98
N PHE A 215 -19.44 37.03 -14.27
CA PHE A 215 -18.02 36.80 -14.68
C PHE A 215 -17.26 36.06 -13.53
N SER A 216 -16.69 34.86 -13.69
CA SER A 216 -15.33 34.51 -14.23
C SER A 216 -14.20 35.15 -13.41
N ASP A 217 -13.02 34.59 -13.10
CA ASP A 217 -12.11 33.51 -13.52
C ASP A 217 -11.13 33.38 -12.31
N GLY A 218 -10.41 32.31 -11.99
CA GLY A 218 -9.43 31.65 -12.83
C GLY A 218 -8.11 31.42 -12.06
N ARG A 219 -7.33 30.48 -12.62
CA ARG A 219 -5.96 30.00 -12.31
C ARG A 219 -5.80 28.89 -11.27
#